data_AF-A0A836T2T4-F1
#
_entry.id   AF-A0A836T2T4-F1
#
_cell.length_a   1.000
_cell.length_b   1.000
_cell.length_c   1.000
_cell.angle_alpha   90.00
_cell.angle_beta   90.00
_cell.angle_gamma   90.00
#
_symmetry.space_group_name_H-M   'P 1'
#
loop_
_entity.id
_entity.type
_entity.pdbx_description
1 polymer ?
#
loop_
_entity_poly.entity_id
_entity_poly.type
_entity_poly.pdbx_seq_one_letter_code
_entity_poly.pdbx_strand_id
1 'polypeptide(L)' 'AKIGNYIIVDPNGDEWNSMDARITITSDSDGNICALQKGGSNGFSQDEINQCGEISVRVGAKIREILKAAQQSGQ' A
#
# COMPACT_ATOMS: atom_id res chain seq x y z
N ALA A 1 -4.28 4.52 2.22
CA ALA A 1 -5.56 5.13 2.63
C ALA A 1 -5.72 6.46 1.93
N LYS A 2 -6.96 6.84 1.61
CA LYS A 2 -7.33 8.14 1.07
C LYS A 2 -7.99 8.96 2.17
N ILE A 3 -7.41 10.12 2.46
CA ILE A 3 -7.95 11.11 3.39
C ILE A 3 -8.07 12.41 2.61
N GLY A 4 -9.29 12.77 2.20
CA GLY A 4 -9.50 13.88 1.27
C GLY A 4 -8.76 13.67 -0.06
N ASN A 5 -7.77 14.51 -0.35
CA ASN A 5 -6.97 14.48 -1.59
C ASN A 5 -5.59 13.83 -1.43
N TYR A 6 -5.29 13.26 -0.26
CA TYR A 6 -3.98 12.68 0.04
C TYR A 6 -4.03 11.16 0.11
N ILE A 7 -2.99 10.52 -0.43
CA ILE A 7 -2.76 9.09 -0.35
C ILE A 7 -1.70 8.82 0.71
N ILE A 8 -2.10 8.18 1.80
CA ILE A 8 -1.24 7.80 2.93
C ILE A 8 -0.93 6.32 2.86
N VAL A 9 0.34 5.96 3.01
CA VAL A 9 0.81 4.58 3.09
C VAL A 9 0.86 4.16 4.56
N ASP A 10 0.38 2.96 4.86
CA ASP A 10 0.37 2.39 6.22
C ASP A 10 -0.31 3.30 7.27
N PRO A 11 -1.63 3.54 7.15
CA PRO A 11 -2.34 4.44 8.05
C PRO A 11 -2.35 3.93 9.49
N ASN A 12 -2.11 4.82 10.45
CA ASN A 12 -2.29 4.56 11.88
C ASN A 12 -3.78 4.61 12.29
N GLY A 13 -4.08 4.39 13.57
CA GLY A 13 -5.46 4.34 14.07
C GLY A 13 -6.27 5.61 13.85
N ASP A 14 -5.67 6.79 14.03
CA ASP A 14 -6.34 8.07 13.84
C ASP A 14 -6.56 8.38 12.35
N GLU A 15 -5.57 8.05 11.52
CA GLU A 15 -5.65 8.14 10.06
C GLU A 15 -6.71 7.20 9.50
N TRP A 16 -6.82 5.99 10.06
CA TRP A 16 -7.85 5.03 9.69
C TRP A 16 -9.25 5.52 10.02
N ASN A 17 -9.45 6.14 11.19
CA ASN A 17 -10.74 6.70 11.57
C ASN A 17 -11.15 7.88 10.69
N SER A 18 -10.17 8.57 10.11
CA SER A 18 -10.38 9.75 9.28
C SER A 18 -10.44 9.46 7.78
N MET A 19 -10.22 8.21 7.35
CA MET A 19 -10.12 7.87 5.92
C MET A 19 -11.49 7.64 5.27
N ASP A 20 -11.59 8.07 4.02
CA ASP A 20 -12.78 7.87 3.18
C ASP A 20 -12.77 6.48 2.51
N ALA A 21 -11.58 6.06 2.08
CA ALA A 21 -11.37 4.82 1.36
C ALA A 21 -9.97 4.26 1.61
N ARG A 22 -9.83 2.94 1.47
CA ARG A 22 -8.54 2.25 1.48
C ARG A 22 -8.40 1.37 0.26
N ILE A 23 -7.15 1.20 -0.15
CA ILE A 23 -6.77 0.24 -1.18
C ILE A 23 -5.56 -0.52 -0.67
N THR A 24 -5.64 -1.85 -0.74
CA THR A 24 -4.52 -2.75 -0.47
C THR A 24 -4.09 -3.31 -1.81
N ILE A 25 -2.81 -3.14 -2.15
CA ILE A 25 -2.21 -3.63 -3.40
C ILE A 25 -1.05 -4.53 -3.02
N THR A 26 -1.09 -5.78 -3.50
CA THR A 26 -0.03 -6.76 -3.27
C THR A 26 0.82 -6.87 -4.53
N SER A 27 2.13 -6.69 -4.38
CA SER A 27 3.11 -6.86 -5.46
C SER A 27 4.10 -7.99 -5.17
N ASP A 28 4.52 -8.70 -6.21
CA ASP A 28 5.57 -9.72 -6.13
C ASP A 28 6.99 -9.12 -6.24
N SER A 29 8.01 -9.99 -6.18
CA SER A 29 9.42 -9.62 -6.31
C SER A 29 9.78 -9.05 -7.69
N ASP A 30 9.02 -9.40 -8.71
CA ASP A 30 9.26 -9.02 -10.10
C ASP A 30 8.57 -7.69 -10.45
N GLY A 31 7.83 -7.12 -9.49
CA GLY A 31 7.13 -5.84 -9.62
C GLY A 31 5.73 -5.98 -10.20
N ASN A 32 5.21 -7.20 -10.36
CA ASN A 32 3.86 -7.41 -10.82
C ASN A 32 2.88 -7.21 -9.67
N ILE A 33 1.73 -6.62 -9.98
CA ILE A 33 0.62 -6.50 -9.04
C ILE A 33 -0.20 -7.79 -9.10
N CYS A 34 -0.24 -8.55 -8.01
CA CYS A 34 -0.89 -9.86 -7.95
C CYS A 34 -2.30 -9.80 -7.34
N ALA A 35 -2.59 -8.77 -6.54
CA ALA A 35 -3.90 -8.59 -5.93
C ALA A 35 -4.19 -7.12 -5.62
N LEU A 36 -5.47 -6.75 -5.73
CA LEU A 36 -5.99 -5.46 -5.29
C LEU A 36 -7.26 -5.67 -4.48
N GLN A 37 -7.39 -4.97 -3.36
CA GLN A 37 -8.60 -4.97 -2.54
C GLN A 37 -8.95 -3.56 -2.11
N LYS A 38 -10.12 -3.08 -2.53
CA LYS A 38 -10.70 -1.81 -2.07
C LYS A 38 -11.49 -2.04 -0.78
N GLY A 39 -11.40 -1.12 0.16
CA GLY A 39 -12.31 -1.01 1.30
C GLY A 39 -12.72 0.43 1.58
N GLY A 40 -13.72 0.62 2.43
CA GLY A 40 -14.29 1.94 2.75
C GLY A 40 -15.52 2.28 1.91
N SER A 41 -16.11 3.44 2.18
CA SER A 41 -17.38 3.87 1.60
C SER A 41 -17.21 4.62 0.28
N ASN A 42 -16.09 5.34 0.10
CA ASN A 42 -15.85 6.17 -1.09
C ASN A 42 -14.98 5.47 -2.17
N GLY A 43 -14.81 6.07 -3.34
CA GLY A 43 -14.01 5.58 -4.47
C GLY A 43 -12.64 6.24 -4.63
N PHE A 44 -11.87 5.69 -5.56
CA PHE A 44 -10.62 6.26 -6.05
C PHE A 44 -10.79 6.65 -7.52
N SER A 45 -10.13 7.72 -7.95
CA SER A 45 -9.99 8.03 -9.38
C SER A 45 -8.98 7.07 -10.03
N GLN A 46 -8.99 7.00 -11.37
CA GLN A 46 -8.04 6.16 -12.09
C GLN A 46 -6.59 6.60 -11.85
N ASP A 47 -6.34 7.91 -11.82
CA ASP A 47 -5.00 8.45 -11.55
C ASP A 47 -4.51 8.12 -10.13
N GLU A 48 -5.41 8.17 -9.14
CA GLU A 48 -5.08 7.78 -7.76
C GLU A 48 -4.75 6.28 -7.65
N ILE A 49 -5.46 5.42 -8.40
CA ILE A 49 -5.17 3.98 -8.45
C ILE A 49 -3.79 3.73 -9.09
N ASN A 50 -3.49 4.41 -10.19
CA ASN A 50 -2.17 4.30 -10.84
C ASN A 50 -1.05 4.73 -9.88
N GLN A 51 -1.24 5.86 -9.19
CA GLN A 51 -0.31 6.34 -8.17
C GLN A 51 -0.15 5.32 -7.03
N CYS A 52 -1.24 4.72 -6.55
CA CYS A 52 -1.18 3.68 -5.51
C CYS A 52 -0.39 2.45 -5.97
N GLY A 53 -0.55 2.03 -7.23
CA GLY A 53 0.18 0.91 -7.83
C GLY A 53 1.69 1.15 -7.83
N GLU A 54 2.12 2.31 -8.32
CA GLU A 54 3.55 2.69 -8.33
C GLU A 54 4.15 2.75 -6.93
N ILE A 55 3.40 3.33 -5.98
CA ILE A 55 3.81 3.39 -4.57
C ILE A 55 3.93 1.99 -3.98
N SER A 56 2.96 1.10 -4.23
CA SER A 56 2.97 -0.28 -3.73
C SER A 56 4.20 -1.06 -4.20
N VAL A 57 4.54 -0.99 -5.48
CA VAL A 57 5.73 -1.68 -6.02
C VAL A 57 7.00 -1.13 -5.37
N ARG A 58 7.13 0.19 -5.26
CA ARG A 58 8.32 0.85 -4.68
C ARG A 58 8.49 0.54 -3.20
N VAL A 59 7.42 0.62 -2.41
CA VAL A 59 7.46 0.36 -0.97
C VAL A 59 7.60 -1.14 -0.71
N GLY A 60 6.91 -1.98 -1.47
CA GLY A 60 6.99 -3.44 -1.38
C GLY A 60 8.40 -3.96 -1.60
N ALA A 61 9.15 -3.40 -2.56
CA ALA A 61 10.55 -3.74 -2.77
C ALA A 61 11.41 -3.49 -1.52
N LYS A 62 11.28 -2.30 -0.90
CA LYS A 62 12.00 -1.94 0.33
C LYS A 62 11.64 -2.84 1.51
N ILE A 63 10.34 -3.12 1.70
CA ILE A 63 9.88 -4.00 2.79
C ILE A 63 10.44 -5.40 2.61
N ARG A 64 10.49 -5.94 1.38
CA ARG A 64 11.07 -7.26 1.13
C ARG A 64 12.57 -7.33 1.46
N GLU A 65 13.32 -6.26 1.23
CA GLU A 65 14.73 -6.20 1.63
C GLU A 65 14.89 -6.25 3.15
N ILE A 66 14.07 -5.50 3.88
CA ILE A 66 14.06 -5.52 5.35
C ILE A 66 13.69 -6.91 5.87
N LEU A 67 12.68 -7.56 5.29
CA LEU A 67 12.26 -8.92 5.66
C LEU A 67 13.37 -9.94 5.42
N LYS A 68 14.08 -9.86 4.28
CA LYS A 68 15.24 -10.72 3.99
C LYS A 68 16.37 -10.52 5.00
N ALA A 69 16.69 -9.27 5.35
CA ALA A 69 17.71 -8.96 6.35
C ALA A 69 17.31 -9.51 7.74
N ALA A 70 16.06 -9.33 8.14
CA ALA A 70 15.54 -9.84 9.42
C ALA A 70 15.61 -11.38 9.51
N GLN A 71 15.35 -12.09 8.40
CA GLN A 71 15.49 -13.55 8.34
C GLN A 71 16.93 -14.03 8.52
N GLN A 72 17.93 -13.26 8.06
CA GLN A 72 19.35 -13.60 8.20
C GLN A 72 19.87 -13.37 9.62
N SER A 73 19.35 -12.36 10.33
CA SER A 73 19.73 -12.07 11.73
C SER A 73 19.11 -13.01 12.77
N GLY A 74 18.15 -13.84 12.36
CA GLY A 74 17.48 -14.82 13.22
C GLY A 74 18.06 -16.25 13.18
N GLN A 75 19.12 -16.47 12.39
CA GLN A 75 19.91 -17.72 12.36
C GLN A 75 21.25 -17.52 13.07
#